data_AF-A0A6G1FYM5-F1
#
_entry.id   AF-A0A6G1FYM5-F1
#
_cell.length_a   1.000
_cell.length_b   1.000
_cell.length_c   1.000
_cell.angle_alpha   90.00
_cell.angle_beta   90.00
_cell.angle_gamma   90.00
#
_symmetry.space_group_name_H-M   'P 1'
#
loop_
_entity.id
_entity.type
_entity.pdbx_description
1 polymer ?
#
loop_
_entity_poly.entity_id
_entity_poly.type
_entity_poly.pdbx_seq_one_letter_code
_entity_poly.pdbx_strand_id
1 'polypeptide(L)'
;MSADAPEPESITSVASEEIETKHSSQSRKRKVGAEPPSRSSKRTKAAAVVDIDVKKTSVVPEKSTRTLHRSRTSIKQETPVVAEADITKEANVKKRSSRAKKTPVVQDQEAIVDEEVQPITKPKRKTKKQKEEEMPPLAARTIGSQLLIGAHVSGAGGVHNSIPNALHVGANSFALFLKSQRKWANPPLDPTIPPLFTSACSHHKYDAGVHIVPHGSYLVNLAHPDPARTKQAYESFVDDLSRCEKLGIRLYNFHPGNSAGAPDRASAIRHLAAQMNRAHQDPATGDVITLLETMAGGKNTLGSTFEDLRDIIALIEKKERVGVCLDTCHIFAAGYDVRTPDAYQSTMKRFDTIVGKEYLKAAHINDSKAPLGSARDLHANIGTGFLGLRAFWNLVNDGRFHGLPLVLETPIDVPVKAELVGGGEAESGKKKGPVKKAKAVEDKGIWAREIKLLEQLRGMDVESREFEEMETRLAAEGAAERDRVEDQVRRRDDKAAKKSAGTGRGRKKAAETETESSLDEDELD
;
A
#
# COMPACT_ATOMS: atom_id res chain seq x y z
N MET A 1 -34.25 31.12 -31.27
CA MET A 1 -35.21 32.24 -31.22
C MET A 1 -35.37 32.54 -29.74
N SER A 2 -34.44 33.27 -29.09
CA SER A 2 -34.03 34.67 -29.33
C SER A 2 -35.16 35.63 -28.91
N ALA A 3 -34.98 36.63 -28.05
CA ALA A 3 -33.83 37.07 -27.21
C ALA A 3 -34.45 37.82 -25.97
N ASP A 4 -33.78 38.54 -25.07
CA ASP A 4 -32.39 39.03 -24.99
C ASP A 4 -31.99 39.26 -23.51
N ALA A 5 -30.73 39.60 -23.23
CA ALA A 5 -30.25 39.99 -21.89
C ALA A 5 -30.42 41.51 -21.63
N PRO A 6 -30.13 42.00 -20.40
CA PRO A 6 -28.88 42.76 -20.28
C PRO A 6 -28.11 42.63 -18.94
N GLU A 7 -26.79 42.84 -19.08
CA GLU A 7 -25.78 43.21 -18.08
C GLU A 7 -24.81 44.19 -18.80
N PRO A 8 -23.89 44.90 -18.13
CA PRO A 8 -23.76 45.20 -16.70
C PRO A 8 -23.63 46.72 -16.42
N GLU A 9 -23.39 47.11 -15.16
CA GLU A 9 -22.71 48.39 -14.84
C GLU A 9 -21.52 48.17 -13.91
N SER A 10 -20.51 49.04 -14.00
CA SER A 10 -19.25 48.94 -13.27
C SER A 10 -18.70 50.32 -12.93
N ILE A 11 -18.40 50.58 -11.65
CA ILE A 11 -17.85 51.87 -11.18
C ILE A 11 -16.67 51.65 -10.20
N THR A 12 -15.61 52.40 -10.49
CA THR A 12 -14.38 52.71 -9.71
C THR A 12 -14.58 52.83 -8.19
N SER A 13 -13.76 52.30 -7.27
CA SER A 13 -12.27 52.25 -7.10
C SER A 13 -11.64 53.44 -6.34
N VAL A 14 -11.50 53.29 -5.01
CA VAL A 14 -10.58 54.00 -4.08
C VAL A 14 -10.62 53.24 -2.73
N ALA A 15 -9.61 53.21 -1.85
CA ALA A 15 -8.19 53.59 -1.95
C ALA A 15 -7.37 52.73 -0.96
N SER A 16 -6.04 52.71 -1.09
CA SER A 16 -5.13 52.02 -0.17
C SER A 16 -4.70 52.92 0.99
N GLU A 17 -4.60 52.39 2.22
CA GLU A 17 -3.88 53.04 3.33
C GLU A 17 -2.59 52.29 3.64
N GLU A 18 -1.45 52.95 3.45
CA GLU A 18 -0.14 52.49 3.94
C GLU A 18 0.16 53.14 5.29
N ILE A 19 0.50 52.34 6.31
CA ILE A 19 0.86 52.85 7.64
C ILE A 19 2.37 53.11 7.72
N GLU A 20 2.79 54.31 7.33
CA GLU A 20 4.16 54.79 7.51
C GLU A 20 4.42 55.15 8.99
N THR A 21 5.42 54.52 9.63
CA THR A 21 5.82 54.80 11.02
C THR A 21 7.14 55.58 11.09
N LYS A 22 7.15 56.72 11.79
CA LYS A 22 8.31 57.63 11.88
C LYS A 22 9.08 57.52 13.21
N HIS A 23 10.38 57.75 13.14
CA HIS A 23 11.36 57.46 14.20
C HIS A 23 11.44 58.47 15.35
N SER A 24 11.72 57.94 16.55
CA SER A 24 12.69 58.48 17.53
C SER A 24 13.03 57.40 18.58
N SER A 25 14.19 57.33 19.25
CA SER A 25 15.34 58.25 19.29
C SER A 25 16.67 57.56 19.76
N GLN A 26 17.81 58.21 19.48
CA GLN A 26 19.10 58.22 20.24
C GLN A 26 19.93 56.92 20.54
N SER A 27 20.81 56.57 19.60
CA SER A 27 22.29 56.60 19.71
C SER A 27 23.06 56.15 20.99
N ARG A 28 24.00 55.19 20.84
CA ARG A 28 25.38 55.21 21.41
C ARG A 28 26.35 54.34 20.57
N LYS A 29 27.68 54.47 20.77
CA LYS A 29 28.73 54.11 19.77
C LYS A 29 29.73 52.99 20.16
N ARG A 30 30.06 52.13 19.16
CA ARG A 30 31.37 51.50 18.81
C ARG A 30 32.24 50.75 19.85
N LYS A 31 32.45 49.44 19.62
CA LYS A 31 33.72 48.70 19.29
C LYS A 31 33.37 47.19 19.19
N VAL A 32 33.56 46.45 18.09
CA VAL A 32 34.80 46.04 17.37
C VAL A 32 35.70 45.12 18.20
N GLY A 33 35.78 43.83 17.85
CA GLY A 33 36.75 42.86 18.41
C GLY A 33 36.60 41.40 17.92
N ALA A 34 37.56 40.95 17.10
CA ALA A 34 38.00 39.57 16.81
C ALA A 34 37.04 38.48 16.26
N GLU A 35 37.47 37.85 15.14
CA GLU A 35 37.07 36.51 14.69
C GLU A 35 38.04 35.42 15.23
N PRO A 36 37.61 34.16 15.39
CA PRO A 36 38.48 32.98 15.43
C PRO A 36 38.61 32.30 14.04
N PRO A 37 39.70 31.55 13.77
CA PRO A 37 40.21 31.38 12.40
C PRO A 37 39.70 30.16 11.61
N SER A 38 39.72 30.30 10.28
CA SER A 38 39.57 29.19 9.32
C SER A 38 40.84 28.32 9.24
N ARG A 39 40.67 27.01 8.97
CA ARG A 39 41.79 26.08 8.73
C ARG A 39 42.07 25.93 7.24
N SER A 40 43.27 26.33 6.82
CA SER A 40 43.73 26.25 5.43
C SER A 40 43.98 24.82 4.95
N SER A 41 43.43 24.45 3.80
CA SER A 41 43.88 23.27 3.05
C SER A 41 45.20 23.57 2.33
N LYS A 42 46.19 22.66 2.44
CA LYS A 42 47.45 22.78 1.69
C LYS A 42 47.23 22.35 0.24
N ARG A 43 47.66 23.18 -0.72
CA ARG A 43 47.60 22.91 -2.16
C ARG A 43 49.00 22.68 -2.72
N THR A 44 49.29 21.48 -3.19
CA THR A 44 50.52 21.15 -3.95
C THR A 44 50.22 21.17 -5.47
N LYS A 45 51.24 21.48 -6.28
CA LYS A 45 51.14 21.52 -7.76
C LYS A 45 52.44 21.03 -8.40
N ALA A 46 52.39 19.86 -9.02
CA ALA A 46 53.19 19.42 -10.17
C ALA A 46 52.44 18.19 -10.75
N ALA A 47 52.00 18.12 -12.00
CA ALA A 47 52.63 18.40 -13.29
C ALA A 47 53.53 17.24 -13.78
N ALA A 48 52.91 16.28 -14.46
CA ALA A 48 53.53 15.36 -15.40
C ALA A 48 52.51 15.15 -16.54
N VAL A 49 52.97 15.22 -17.79
CA VAL A 49 52.16 15.03 -19.01
C VAL A 49 52.75 13.84 -19.76
N VAL A 50 51.91 12.93 -20.24
CA VAL A 50 52.30 11.88 -21.19
C VAL A 50 51.16 11.67 -22.18
N ASP A 51 51.34 12.14 -23.41
CA ASP A 51 50.47 11.82 -24.54
C ASP A 51 50.77 10.40 -25.06
N ILE A 52 49.74 9.62 -25.39
CA ILE A 52 49.86 8.52 -26.36
C ILE A 52 48.75 8.64 -27.41
N ASP A 53 49.24 8.80 -28.64
CA ASP A 53 48.59 9.02 -29.94
C ASP A 53 47.41 8.07 -30.28
N VAL A 54 46.48 8.56 -31.10
CA VAL A 54 45.33 7.80 -31.64
C VAL A 54 45.44 7.71 -33.16
N LYS A 55 45.67 6.50 -33.69
CA LYS A 55 45.74 6.25 -35.14
C LYS A 55 44.65 5.30 -35.66
N LYS A 56 44.02 5.73 -36.76
CA LYS A 56 43.05 5.01 -37.59
C LYS A 56 43.75 4.23 -38.72
N THR A 57 42.94 3.55 -39.56
CA THR A 57 43.26 2.76 -40.78
C THR A 57 43.58 1.26 -40.51
N SER A 58 43.15 0.29 -41.33
CA SER A 58 42.20 0.29 -42.47
C SER A 58 41.74 -1.13 -42.90
N VAL A 59 40.51 -1.24 -43.41
CA VAL A 59 40.02 -2.09 -44.53
C VAL A 59 40.47 -3.58 -44.66
N VAL A 60 39.55 -4.51 -44.33
CA VAL A 60 39.01 -5.66 -45.13
C VAL A 60 39.89 -6.23 -46.28
N PRO A 61 40.22 -7.55 -46.35
CA PRO A 61 39.23 -8.59 -46.77
C PRO A 61 39.42 -10.04 -46.24
N GLU A 62 38.59 -10.97 -46.74
CA GLU A 62 38.40 -12.36 -46.29
C GLU A 62 39.41 -13.41 -46.80
N LYS A 63 39.58 -14.51 -46.03
CA LYS A 63 39.51 -15.95 -46.42
C LYS A 63 39.93 -16.85 -45.23
N SER A 64 39.66 -18.15 -45.11
CA SER A 64 38.58 -19.08 -45.51
C SER A 64 39.14 -20.52 -45.59
N THR A 65 39.02 -21.30 -44.51
CA THR A 65 39.09 -22.77 -44.43
C THR A 65 38.27 -23.19 -43.19
N ARG A 66 37.22 -24.02 -43.16
CA ARG A 66 36.68 -25.13 -43.99
C ARG A 66 37.12 -26.54 -43.54
N THR A 67 36.27 -27.16 -42.71
CA THR A 67 35.58 -28.46 -42.93
C THR A 67 34.25 -28.40 -42.13
N LEU A 68 33.05 -28.63 -42.68
CA LEU A 68 32.42 -29.84 -43.29
C LEU A 68 32.07 -30.91 -42.23
N HIS A 69 30.87 -31.55 -42.21
CA HIS A 69 29.71 -31.59 -43.14
C HIS A 69 28.48 -30.76 -42.64
N ARG A 70 27.46 -30.33 -43.42
CA ARG A 70 26.61 -30.93 -44.51
C ARG A 70 25.68 -32.04 -43.99
N SER A 71 24.40 -32.18 -44.37
CA SER A 71 23.52 -31.61 -45.43
C SER A 71 22.05 -31.65 -44.91
N ARG A 72 20.97 -31.08 -45.50
CA ARG A 72 20.64 -30.15 -46.61
C ARG A 72 19.17 -29.70 -46.34
N THR A 73 18.73 -28.42 -46.40
CA THR A 73 18.28 -27.64 -47.60
C THR A 73 17.34 -28.42 -48.55
N SER A 74 16.18 -27.92 -49.02
CA SER A 74 15.61 -26.55 -49.18
C SER A 74 14.07 -26.62 -49.04
N ILE A 75 13.31 -25.65 -48.48
CA ILE A 75 13.01 -24.27 -48.92
C ILE A 75 12.38 -24.17 -50.31
N LYS A 76 11.07 -23.81 -50.38
CA LYS A 76 10.60 -22.52 -50.93
C LYS A 76 9.19 -22.15 -50.43
N GLN A 77 8.84 -20.87 -50.52
CA GLN A 77 7.51 -20.30 -50.25
C GLN A 77 6.72 -20.13 -51.56
N GLU A 78 5.39 -20.01 -51.49
CA GLU A 78 4.61 -18.83 -51.94
C GLU A 78 3.09 -19.06 -51.74
N THR A 79 2.28 -18.01 -51.92
CA THR A 79 0.84 -17.88 -51.60
C THR A 79 0.16 -17.01 -52.67
N PRO A 80 -1.18 -16.81 -52.69
CA PRO A 80 -2.31 -17.72 -52.44
C PRO A 80 -3.30 -17.74 -53.65
N VAL A 81 -4.35 -18.58 -53.64
CA VAL A 81 -5.48 -18.49 -54.61
C VAL A 81 -6.82 -18.72 -53.91
N VAL A 82 -7.88 -18.06 -54.37
CA VAL A 82 -9.26 -18.14 -53.88
C VAL A 82 -10.15 -18.89 -54.88
N ALA A 83 -11.04 -19.77 -54.38
CA ALA A 83 -12.20 -20.29 -55.13
C ALA A 83 -13.28 -20.79 -54.14
N GLU A 84 -14.55 -20.76 -54.55
CA GLU A 84 -15.72 -21.15 -53.75
C GLU A 84 -16.36 -22.47 -54.25
N ALA A 85 -17.25 -23.02 -53.42
CA ALA A 85 -18.40 -23.87 -53.78
C ALA A 85 -18.16 -25.31 -54.33
N ASP A 86 -19.14 -26.24 -54.33
CA ASP A 86 -20.26 -26.58 -53.41
C ASP A 86 -20.90 -27.93 -53.88
N ILE A 87 -21.89 -28.48 -53.15
CA ILE A 87 -22.96 -29.42 -53.57
C ILE A 87 -22.68 -30.95 -53.60
N THR A 88 -23.59 -31.70 -52.94
CA THR A 88 -23.90 -33.18 -53.01
C THR A 88 -22.88 -34.20 -52.43
N LYS A 89 -23.21 -35.18 -51.55
CA LYS A 89 -24.31 -36.21 -51.42
C LYS A 89 -24.07 -37.49 -52.24
N GLU A 90 -24.48 -38.72 -51.86
CA GLU A 90 -25.14 -39.32 -50.66
C GLU A 90 -24.86 -40.87 -50.65
N ALA A 91 -25.15 -41.73 -49.65
CA ALA A 91 -25.77 -41.57 -48.32
C ALA A 91 -24.94 -42.29 -47.21
N ASN A 92 -25.22 -43.46 -46.58
CA ASN A 92 -26.34 -44.42 -46.58
C ASN A 92 -26.26 -45.33 -45.29
N VAL A 93 -27.27 -46.16 -44.99
CA VAL A 93 -27.31 -47.25 -43.97
C VAL A 93 -27.23 -46.81 -42.48
N LYS A 94 -28.18 -47.09 -41.56
CA LYS A 94 -29.49 -47.79 -41.63
C LYS A 94 -30.47 -47.30 -40.55
N LYS A 95 -31.74 -47.19 -40.96
CA LYS A 95 -33.02 -47.13 -40.20
C LYS A 95 -33.07 -48.01 -38.93
N ARG A 96 -33.87 -47.73 -37.88
CA ARG A 96 -35.36 -47.60 -37.76
C ARG A 96 -35.71 -46.94 -36.40
N SER A 97 -36.92 -46.42 -36.07
CA SER A 97 -38.22 -46.34 -36.77
C SER A 97 -39.13 -45.18 -36.27
N SER A 98 -40.03 -44.74 -37.16
CA SER A 98 -41.31 -43.98 -36.99
C SER A 98 -42.08 -44.13 -35.65
N ARG A 99 -42.98 -43.21 -35.25
CA ARG A 99 -44.17 -42.75 -36.02
C ARG A 99 -44.84 -41.48 -35.42
N ALA A 100 -45.55 -40.69 -36.25
CA ALA A 100 -46.31 -39.50 -35.86
C ALA A 100 -47.79 -39.54 -36.34
N LYS A 101 -48.67 -38.70 -35.77
CA LYS A 101 -49.97 -38.28 -36.38
C LYS A 101 -50.54 -36.98 -35.74
N LYS A 102 -51.67 -36.49 -36.28
CA LYS A 102 -52.27 -35.15 -36.04
C LYS A 102 -53.41 -35.14 -35.00
N THR A 103 -53.82 -33.94 -34.60
CA THR A 103 -55.01 -33.56 -33.79
C THR A 103 -56.36 -33.95 -34.43
N PRO A 104 -57.45 -34.05 -33.64
CA PRO A 104 -58.46 -32.96 -33.61
C PRO A 104 -59.04 -32.64 -32.19
N VAL A 105 -60.25 -32.05 -32.16
CA VAL A 105 -60.86 -31.20 -31.10
C VAL A 105 -61.86 -31.97 -30.19
N VAL A 106 -62.21 -31.38 -29.02
CA VAL A 106 -63.53 -31.38 -28.29
C VAL A 106 -63.47 -31.78 -26.78
N GLN A 107 -63.82 -30.79 -25.95
CA GLN A 107 -64.53 -30.73 -24.65
C GLN A 107 -64.44 -31.81 -23.53
N ASP A 108 -64.39 -31.26 -22.31
CA ASP A 108 -65.06 -31.61 -21.04
C ASP A 108 -65.02 -33.04 -20.47
N GLN A 109 -64.33 -33.22 -19.34
CA GLN A 109 -64.98 -33.44 -18.02
C GLN A 109 -63.97 -33.38 -16.84
N GLU A 110 -64.48 -33.20 -15.63
CA GLU A 110 -63.71 -33.06 -14.37
C GLU A 110 -63.36 -34.42 -13.73
N ALA A 111 -62.17 -34.54 -13.13
CA ALA A 111 -61.95 -35.43 -11.98
C ALA A 111 -60.63 -35.09 -11.23
N ILE A 112 -60.77 -34.64 -9.98
CA ILE A 112 -59.99 -34.98 -8.76
C ILE A 112 -58.45 -35.13 -8.88
N VAL A 113 -57.73 -34.34 -8.09
CA VAL A 113 -56.29 -34.48 -7.80
C VAL A 113 -56.01 -35.50 -6.70
N ASP A 114 -54.97 -36.31 -6.90
CA ASP A 114 -54.19 -36.98 -5.85
C ASP A 114 -52.77 -36.37 -5.82
N GLU A 115 -52.18 -36.18 -4.63
CA GLU A 115 -50.85 -35.57 -4.47
C GLU A 115 -49.71 -36.61 -4.54
N GLU A 116 -48.97 -36.66 -5.65
CA GLU A 116 -47.65 -37.33 -5.69
C GLU A 116 -46.50 -36.36 -5.36
N VAL A 117 -45.66 -36.77 -4.42
CA VAL A 117 -44.56 -35.96 -3.86
C VAL A 117 -43.41 -35.80 -4.86
N GLN A 118 -43.09 -34.55 -5.25
CA GLN A 118 -41.96 -34.29 -6.13
C GLN A 118 -40.59 -34.39 -5.42
N PRO A 119 -39.55 -34.94 -6.09
CA PRO A 119 -38.24 -35.13 -5.48
C PRO A 119 -37.44 -33.83 -5.37
N ILE A 120 -36.83 -33.61 -4.19
CA ILE A 120 -36.01 -32.42 -3.90
C ILE A 120 -34.79 -32.37 -4.83
N THR A 121 -34.78 -31.42 -5.77
CA THR A 121 -33.63 -31.19 -6.66
C THR A 121 -32.54 -30.40 -5.93
N LYS A 122 -31.30 -30.90 -5.97
CA LYS A 122 -30.15 -30.23 -5.34
C LYS A 122 -29.85 -28.91 -6.08
N PRO A 123 -29.63 -27.78 -5.38
CA PRO A 123 -29.52 -26.47 -6.02
C PRO A 123 -28.31 -26.39 -6.96
N LYS A 124 -28.54 -25.87 -8.17
CA LYS A 124 -27.47 -25.66 -9.17
C LYS A 124 -26.43 -24.66 -8.65
N ARG A 125 -25.15 -25.00 -8.80
CA ARG A 125 -24.01 -24.13 -8.47
C ARG A 125 -24.02 -22.90 -9.37
N LYS A 126 -24.28 -21.72 -8.78
CA LYS A 126 -24.38 -20.42 -9.47
C LYS A 126 -23.11 -20.09 -10.27
N THR A 127 -23.26 -19.37 -11.37
CA THR A 127 -22.14 -18.90 -12.21
C THR A 127 -21.37 -17.75 -11.56
N LYS A 128 -20.17 -17.41 -12.08
CA LYS A 128 -19.36 -16.31 -11.54
C LYS A 128 -20.06 -14.94 -11.67
N LYS A 129 -20.64 -14.66 -12.85
CA LYS A 129 -21.40 -13.43 -13.11
C LYS A 129 -22.56 -13.27 -12.12
N GLN A 130 -23.33 -14.35 -11.90
CA GLN A 130 -24.41 -14.35 -10.90
C GLN A 130 -23.93 -14.11 -9.46
N LYS A 131 -22.66 -14.38 -9.13
CA LYS A 131 -22.09 -14.01 -7.82
C LYS A 131 -21.62 -12.55 -7.75
N GLU A 132 -21.19 -11.99 -8.88
CA GLU A 132 -20.81 -10.57 -8.99
C GLU A 132 -22.05 -9.67 -8.95
N GLU A 133 -23.19 -10.16 -9.45
CA GLU A 133 -24.51 -9.53 -9.33
C GLU A 133 -25.19 -9.77 -7.96
N GLU A 134 -24.69 -10.70 -7.12
CA GLU A 134 -25.30 -11.10 -5.82
C GLU A 134 -24.60 -10.52 -4.57
N MET A 135 -23.66 -9.59 -4.70
CA MET A 135 -23.08 -8.87 -3.56
C MET A 135 -23.68 -7.46 -3.42
N PRO A 136 -24.85 -7.30 -2.76
CA PRO A 136 -25.41 -5.99 -2.49
C PRO A 136 -24.45 -5.17 -1.60
N PRO A 137 -24.43 -3.84 -1.73
CA PRO A 137 -23.61 -2.98 -0.88
C PRO A 137 -24.09 -3.01 0.58
N LEU A 138 -23.15 -3.18 1.52
CA LEU A 138 -23.37 -3.02 2.96
C LEU A 138 -23.56 -1.54 3.33
N ALA A 139 -22.97 -0.63 2.55
CA ALA A 139 -23.17 0.81 2.62
C ALA A 139 -23.10 1.42 1.20
N ALA A 140 -23.92 2.43 0.92
CA ALA A 140 -23.88 3.13 -0.37
C ALA A 140 -22.61 4.01 -0.49
N ARG A 141 -22.05 4.14 -1.70
CA ARG A 141 -20.93 5.06 -1.97
C ARG A 141 -21.37 6.52 -1.92
N THR A 142 -20.60 7.37 -1.24
CA THR A 142 -20.81 8.83 -1.21
C THR A 142 -20.10 9.48 -2.39
N ILE A 143 -20.63 9.23 -3.59
CA ILE A 143 -20.07 9.71 -4.86
C ILE A 143 -20.07 11.24 -4.89
N GLY A 144 -18.95 11.85 -5.29
CA GLY A 144 -18.78 13.31 -5.30
C GLY A 144 -18.22 13.90 -4.00
N SER A 145 -17.96 13.08 -2.97
CA SER A 145 -17.18 13.51 -1.81
C SER A 145 -15.78 13.98 -2.22
N GLN A 146 -15.27 15.02 -1.55
CA GLN A 146 -13.87 15.44 -1.65
C GLN A 146 -12.91 14.43 -1.04
N LEU A 147 -13.37 13.54 -0.16
CA LEU A 147 -12.57 12.46 0.41
C LEU A 147 -12.82 11.15 -0.33
N LEU A 148 -11.75 10.53 -0.81
CA LEU A 148 -11.77 9.23 -1.46
C LEU A 148 -11.50 8.15 -0.41
N ILE A 149 -12.47 7.92 0.47
CA ILE A 149 -12.36 6.96 1.58
C ILE A 149 -12.66 5.53 1.10
N GLY A 150 -11.93 4.53 1.60
CA GLY A 150 -12.28 3.13 1.46
C GLY A 150 -11.34 2.19 2.23
N ALA A 151 -11.01 1.03 1.66
CA ALA A 151 -10.28 -0.02 2.38
C ALA A 151 -9.36 -0.87 1.47
N HIS A 152 -8.42 -1.61 2.07
CA HIS A 152 -7.57 -2.56 1.34
C HIS A 152 -8.33 -3.87 1.03
N VAL A 153 -9.07 -3.88 -0.08
CA VAL A 153 -9.95 -4.99 -0.46
C VAL A 153 -9.23 -6.16 -1.15
N SER A 154 -9.88 -7.32 -1.13
CA SER A 154 -9.32 -8.56 -1.71
C SER A 154 -9.46 -8.61 -3.24
N GLY A 155 -8.32 -8.73 -3.93
CA GLY A 155 -8.22 -9.12 -5.35
C GLY A 155 -8.16 -10.64 -5.59
N ALA A 156 -8.57 -11.46 -4.61
CA ALA A 156 -8.46 -12.92 -4.72
C ALA A 156 -9.26 -13.47 -5.92
N GLY A 157 -8.63 -14.29 -6.75
CA GLY A 157 -9.21 -14.78 -8.01
C GLY A 157 -9.10 -13.81 -9.20
N GLY A 158 -8.27 -12.76 -9.07
CA GLY A 158 -7.95 -11.79 -10.12
C GLY A 158 -8.34 -10.36 -9.74
N VAL A 159 -7.52 -9.38 -10.11
CA VAL A 159 -7.61 -8.00 -9.61
C VAL A 159 -8.94 -7.30 -9.95
N HIS A 160 -9.63 -7.69 -11.02
CA HIS A 160 -10.99 -7.20 -11.34
C HIS A 160 -12.03 -7.56 -10.27
N ASN A 161 -11.81 -8.60 -9.43
CA ASN A 161 -12.67 -8.92 -8.29
C ASN A 161 -12.54 -7.89 -7.14
N SER A 162 -11.55 -6.99 -7.15
CA SER A 162 -11.42 -5.92 -6.14
C SER A 162 -12.57 -4.90 -6.24
N ILE A 163 -12.99 -4.56 -7.45
CA ILE A 163 -14.01 -3.54 -7.74
C ILE A 163 -15.36 -3.88 -7.08
N PRO A 164 -15.96 -5.09 -7.24
CA PRO A 164 -17.17 -5.46 -6.49
C PRO A 164 -16.94 -5.57 -4.98
N ASN A 165 -15.74 -5.91 -4.51
CA ASN A 165 -15.44 -5.88 -3.06
C ASN A 165 -15.39 -4.45 -2.49
N ALA A 166 -14.86 -3.47 -3.24
CA ALA A 166 -14.86 -2.06 -2.86
C ALA A 166 -16.27 -1.46 -2.88
N LEU A 167 -17.05 -1.76 -3.92
CA LEU A 167 -18.48 -1.39 -3.98
C LEU A 167 -19.28 -1.97 -2.82
N HIS A 168 -19.01 -3.23 -2.44
CA HIS A 168 -19.71 -3.91 -1.37
C HIS A 168 -19.50 -3.25 0.01
N VAL A 169 -18.37 -2.60 0.27
CA VAL A 169 -18.13 -1.84 1.51
C VAL A 169 -18.43 -0.34 1.39
N GLY A 170 -18.93 0.14 0.24
CA GLY A 170 -19.25 1.55 0.03
C GLY A 170 -18.04 2.46 -0.23
N ALA A 171 -16.89 1.90 -0.60
CA ALA A 171 -15.63 2.62 -0.80
C ALA A 171 -15.62 3.50 -2.08
N ASN A 172 -15.05 4.70 -1.99
CA ASN A 172 -14.77 5.59 -3.13
C ASN A 172 -13.36 5.40 -3.73
N SER A 173 -12.41 4.90 -2.94
CA SER A 173 -11.05 4.49 -3.33
C SER A 173 -10.69 3.18 -2.63
N PHE A 174 -9.72 2.42 -3.13
CA PHE A 174 -9.29 1.19 -2.47
C PHE A 174 -7.83 0.82 -2.76
N ALA A 175 -7.25 0.06 -1.84
CA ALA A 175 -6.01 -0.68 -2.07
C ALA A 175 -6.29 -2.15 -2.38
N LEU A 176 -5.30 -2.83 -2.94
CA LEU A 176 -5.29 -4.27 -3.21
C LEU A 176 -3.86 -4.78 -3.40
N PHE A 177 -3.63 -6.08 -3.20
CA PHE A 177 -2.43 -6.74 -3.72
C PHE A 177 -2.66 -7.17 -5.17
N LEU A 178 -1.74 -6.83 -6.08
CA LEU A 178 -1.80 -7.18 -7.52
C LEU A 178 -1.51 -8.67 -7.80
N LYS A 179 -0.85 -9.33 -6.85
CA LYS A 179 -0.46 -10.75 -6.87
C LYS A 179 -0.33 -11.26 -5.43
N SER A 180 0.15 -12.48 -5.20
CA SER A 180 0.27 -13.00 -3.83
C SER A 180 1.43 -12.34 -3.08
N GLN A 181 1.11 -11.51 -2.09
CA GLN A 181 2.05 -10.93 -1.14
C GLN A 181 2.80 -11.98 -0.29
N ARG A 182 2.38 -13.24 -0.32
CA ARG A 182 2.96 -14.35 0.46
C ARG A 182 3.97 -15.18 -0.32
N LYS A 183 4.24 -14.88 -1.60
CA LYS A 183 5.09 -15.66 -2.50
C LYS A 183 5.85 -14.76 -3.48
N TRP A 184 7.08 -15.14 -3.81
CA TRP A 184 7.85 -14.51 -4.89
C TRP A 184 7.31 -14.91 -6.26
N ALA A 185 7.28 -16.22 -6.55
CA ALA A 185 6.77 -16.74 -7.80
C ALA A 185 5.24 -16.54 -7.89
N ASN A 186 4.82 -15.75 -8.88
CA ASN A 186 3.43 -15.46 -9.22
C ASN A 186 3.24 -15.65 -10.73
N PRO A 187 2.04 -16.03 -11.20
CA PRO A 187 1.78 -16.10 -12.64
C PRO A 187 1.86 -14.71 -13.28
N PRO A 188 2.17 -14.61 -14.59
CA PRO A 188 1.98 -13.37 -15.36
C PRO A 188 0.57 -12.82 -15.20
N LEU A 189 0.39 -11.51 -15.41
CA LEU A 189 -0.95 -10.94 -15.52
C LEU A 189 -1.61 -11.49 -16.80
N ASP A 190 -2.73 -12.18 -16.63
CA ASP A 190 -3.54 -12.69 -17.74
C ASP A 190 -4.04 -11.49 -18.59
N PRO A 191 -3.81 -11.50 -19.92
CA PRO A 191 -4.11 -10.36 -20.79
C PRO A 191 -5.61 -10.07 -20.94
N THR A 192 -6.49 -10.97 -20.51
CA THR A 192 -7.95 -10.73 -20.45
C THR A 192 -8.36 -9.85 -19.26
N ILE A 193 -7.50 -9.71 -18.25
CA ILE A 193 -7.83 -9.01 -17.00
C ILE A 193 -7.80 -7.48 -17.11
N PRO A 194 -6.81 -6.84 -17.78
CA PRO A 194 -6.83 -5.40 -18.04
C PRO A 194 -8.14 -4.84 -18.62
N PRO A 195 -8.70 -5.33 -19.75
CA PRO A 195 -9.93 -4.78 -20.29
C PRO A 195 -11.14 -4.99 -19.36
N LEU A 196 -11.18 -6.09 -18.59
CA LEU A 196 -12.22 -6.32 -17.58
C LEU A 196 -12.12 -5.32 -16.42
N PHE A 197 -10.89 -5.08 -15.94
CA PHE A 197 -10.62 -4.13 -14.86
C PHE A 197 -10.97 -2.69 -15.27
N THR A 198 -10.44 -2.20 -16.40
CA THR A 198 -10.68 -0.85 -16.89
C THR A 198 -12.15 -0.61 -17.24
N SER A 199 -12.84 -1.60 -17.82
CA SER A 199 -14.28 -1.53 -18.10
C SER A 199 -15.09 -1.41 -16.81
N ALA A 200 -14.80 -2.23 -15.80
CA ALA A 200 -15.47 -2.17 -14.51
C ALA A 200 -15.16 -0.87 -13.73
N CYS A 201 -13.92 -0.34 -13.81
CA CYS A 201 -13.57 0.97 -13.26
C CYS A 201 -14.43 2.08 -13.88
N SER A 202 -14.51 2.13 -15.23
CA SER A 202 -15.32 3.10 -15.97
C SER A 202 -16.81 2.99 -15.60
N HIS A 203 -17.38 1.79 -15.69
CA HIS A 203 -18.79 1.51 -15.35
C HIS A 203 -19.16 1.95 -13.93
N HIS A 204 -18.25 1.78 -12.98
CA HIS A 204 -18.47 2.12 -11.58
C HIS A 204 -17.85 3.45 -11.13
N LYS A 205 -17.43 4.33 -12.06
CA LYS A 205 -16.87 5.65 -11.75
C LYS A 205 -15.71 5.58 -10.73
N TYR A 206 -14.74 4.73 -11.00
CA TYR A 206 -13.40 4.78 -10.41
C TYR A 206 -12.42 5.24 -11.48
N ASP A 207 -11.67 6.30 -11.21
CA ASP A 207 -10.45 6.61 -11.95
C ASP A 207 -9.35 5.67 -11.44
N ALA A 208 -8.78 4.81 -12.29
CA ALA A 208 -7.74 3.87 -11.86
C ALA A 208 -6.41 4.57 -11.50
N GLY A 209 -6.15 5.75 -12.09
CA GLY A 209 -4.98 6.57 -11.83
C GLY A 209 -5.05 7.35 -10.51
N VAL A 210 -6.26 7.62 -9.99
CA VAL A 210 -6.46 8.46 -8.80
C VAL A 210 -7.09 7.70 -7.63
N HIS A 211 -8.07 6.82 -7.88
CA HIS A 211 -8.84 6.15 -6.83
C HIS A 211 -8.28 4.79 -6.40
N ILE A 212 -7.19 4.29 -6.99
CA ILE A 212 -6.68 2.94 -6.73
C ILE A 212 -5.20 3.00 -6.40
N VAL A 213 -4.84 2.47 -5.23
CA VAL A 213 -3.46 2.47 -4.70
C VAL A 213 -3.07 1.04 -4.27
N PRO A 214 -2.56 0.20 -5.18
CA PRO A 214 -2.18 -1.17 -4.85
C PRO A 214 -0.97 -1.19 -3.91
N HIS A 215 -0.96 -2.17 -3.02
CA HIS A 215 0.11 -2.37 -2.05
C HIS A 215 1.13 -3.39 -2.57
N GLY A 216 2.41 -3.09 -2.41
CA GLY A 216 3.51 -4.01 -2.69
C GLY A 216 3.62 -5.17 -1.71
N SER A 217 4.24 -6.26 -2.13
CA SER A 217 4.46 -7.44 -1.28
C SER A 217 5.40 -7.12 -0.12
N TYR A 218 5.01 -7.46 1.12
CA TYR A 218 5.83 -7.29 2.34
C TYR A 218 7.16 -8.10 2.33
N LEU A 219 7.35 -8.97 1.33
CA LEU A 219 8.63 -9.67 1.10
C LEU A 219 9.68 -8.76 0.43
N VAL A 220 9.25 -7.72 -0.28
CA VAL A 220 10.12 -6.81 -1.03
C VAL A 220 10.88 -5.91 -0.05
N ASN A 221 12.21 -5.91 -0.14
CA ASN A 221 13.07 -4.96 0.53
C ASN A 221 14.13 -4.47 -0.47
N LEU A 222 13.85 -3.35 -1.16
CA LEU A 222 14.77 -2.75 -2.11
C LEU A 222 16.05 -2.18 -1.45
N ALA A 223 16.01 -1.94 -0.14
CA ALA A 223 17.17 -1.50 0.65
C ALA A 223 18.11 -2.65 1.08
N HIS A 224 17.80 -3.91 0.72
CA HIS A 224 18.58 -5.07 1.15
C HIS A 224 19.93 -5.15 0.41
N PRO A 225 21.10 -5.20 1.08
CA PRO A 225 22.41 -5.09 0.41
C PRO A 225 22.88 -6.36 -0.32
N ASP A 226 22.43 -7.56 0.09
CA ASP A 226 22.74 -8.81 -0.62
C ASP A 226 22.28 -8.76 -2.11
N PRO A 227 23.14 -9.09 -3.09
CA PRO A 227 22.79 -9.00 -4.51
C PRO A 227 21.66 -9.93 -4.95
N ALA A 228 21.55 -11.14 -4.40
CA ALA A 228 20.52 -12.10 -4.80
C ALA A 228 19.13 -11.65 -4.33
N ARG A 229 19.04 -11.14 -3.10
CA ARG A 229 17.82 -10.53 -2.53
C ARG A 229 17.49 -9.19 -3.17
N THR A 230 18.49 -8.38 -3.52
CA THR A 230 18.31 -7.16 -4.34
C THR A 230 17.61 -7.51 -5.65
N LYS A 231 18.17 -8.48 -6.39
CA LYS A 231 17.62 -8.95 -7.67
C LYS A 231 16.17 -9.44 -7.51
N GLN A 232 15.92 -10.31 -6.54
CA GLN A 232 14.58 -10.87 -6.26
C GLN A 232 13.56 -9.78 -5.86
N ALA A 233 13.95 -8.81 -5.04
CA ALA A 233 13.09 -7.68 -4.66
C ALA A 233 12.81 -6.76 -5.86
N TYR A 234 13.84 -6.41 -6.64
CA TYR A 234 13.73 -5.57 -7.85
C TYR A 234 12.82 -6.22 -8.90
N GLU A 235 13.00 -7.50 -9.19
CA GLU A 235 12.19 -8.23 -10.18
C GLU A 235 10.72 -8.32 -9.76
N SER A 236 10.43 -8.50 -8.46
CA SER A 236 9.05 -8.41 -7.96
C SER A 236 8.48 -7.01 -8.09
N PHE A 237 9.25 -5.98 -7.79
CA PHE A 237 8.83 -4.57 -7.81
C PHE A 237 8.51 -4.10 -9.24
N VAL A 238 9.38 -4.38 -10.22
CA VAL A 238 9.13 -4.03 -11.63
C VAL A 238 7.94 -4.80 -12.21
N ASP A 239 7.74 -6.07 -11.85
CA ASP A 239 6.53 -6.81 -12.23
C ASP A 239 5.25 -6.22 -11.61
N ASP A 240 5.30 -5.62 -10.41
CA ASP A 240 4.15 -4.91 -9.83
C ASP A 240 3.90 -3.56 -10.51
N LEU A 241 4.92 -2.75 -10.76
CA LEU A 241 4.76 -1.49 -11.52
C LEU A 241 4.26 -1.74 -12.95
N SER A 242 4.74 -2.80 -13.59
CA SER A 242 4.28 -3.22 -14.92
C SER A 242 2.90 -3.85 -14.91
N ARG A 243 2.35 -4.22 -13.74
CA ARG A 243 0.92 -4.56 -13.57
C ARG A 243 0.10 -3.30 -13.38
N CYS A 244 0.54 -2.33 -12.58
CA CYS A 244 -0.13 -1.03 -12.44
C CYS A 244 -0.32 -0.35 -13.81
N GLU A 245 0.75 -0.21 -14.59
CA GLU A 245 0.72 0.39 -15.94
C GLU A 245 -0.31 -0.31 -16.85
N LYS A 246 -0.26 -1.64 -16.92
CA LYS A 246 -1.22 -2.43 -17.72
C LYS A 246 -2.67 -2.32 -17.24
N LEU A 247 -2.91 -1.95 -15.99
CA LEU A 247 -4.24 -1.77 -15.40
C LEU A 247 -4.71 -0.30 -15.43
N GLY A 248 -3.91 0.62 -15.98
CA GLY A 248 -4.18 2.07 -15.95
C GLY A 248 -4.03 2.71 -14.57
N ILE A 249 -3.35 2.03 -13.64
CA ILE A 249 -3.15 2.48 -12.26
C ILE A 249 -1.86 3.31 -12.18
N ARG A 250 -1.93 4.52 -11.61
CA ARG A 250 -0.79 5.45 -11.53
C ARG A 250 -0.14 5.57 -10.16
N LEU A 251 -0.76 5.06 -9.10
CA LEU A 251 -0.18 5.02 -7.76
C LEU A 251 0.25 3.58 -7.42
N TYR A 252 1.36 3.40 -6.71
CA TYR A 252 1.77 2.10 -6.16
C TYR A 252 2.47 2.29 -4.82
N ASN A 253 1.86 1.78 -3.75
CA ASN A 253 2.38 1.92 -2.39
C ASN A 253 3.33 0.79 -2.02
N PHE A 254 4.43 1.11 -1.32
CA PHE A 254 5.30 0.11 -0.74
C PHE A 254 6.07 0.63 0.49
N HIS A 255 6.36 -0.28 1.41
CA HIS A 255 7.27 -0.01 2.51
C HIS A 255 8.69 0.24 1.96
N PRO A 256 9.40 1.32 2.34
CA PRO A 256 10.80 1.57 1.94
C PRO A 256 11.77 0.45 2.33
N GLY A 257 11.38 -0.38 3.31
CA GLY A 257 12.08 -1.59 3.71
C GLY A 257 12.95 -1.39 4.95
N ASN A 258 14.07 -2.09 5.01
CA ASN A 258 15.01 -1.99 6.14
C ASN A 258 16.46 -2.24 5.70
N SER A 259 17.41 -1.68 6.45
CA SER A 259 18.84 -1.72 6.11
C SER A 259 19.45 -3.12 6.04
N ALA A 260 18.83 -4.14 6.64
CA ALA A 260 19.19 -5.56 6.50
C ALA A 260 20.71 -5.88 6.65
N GLY A 261 21.42 -5.14 7.51
CA GLY A 261 22.86 -5.31 7.74
C GLY A 261 23.78 -4.48 6.84
N ALA A 262 23.25 -3.51 6.08
CA ALA A 262 24.05 -2.52 5.36
C ALA A 262 24.93 -1.70 6.33
N PRO A 263 26.11 -1.21 5.90
CA PRO A 263 27.09 -0.57 6.79
C PRO A 263 26.56 0.64 7.56
N ASP A 264 25.74 1.46 6.91
CA ASP A 264 25.12 2.65 7.49
C ASP A 264 23.73 2.92 6.90
N ARG A 265 22.91 3.73 7.58
CA ARG A 265 21.52 4.03 7.17
C ARG A 265 21.45 4.75 5.82
N ALA A 266 22.37 5.67 5.55
CA ALA A 266 22.43 6.40 4.29
C ALA A 266 22.89 5.48 3.14
N SER A 267 23.69 4.44 3.38
CA SER A 267 24.02 3.42 2.37
C SER A 267 22.79 2.61 1.95
N ALA A 268 21.91 2.25 2.90
CA ALA A 268 20.65 1.58 2.60
C ALA A 268 19.68 2.48 1.83
N ILE A 269 19.60 3.77 2.19
CA ILE A 269 18.82 4.79 1.48
C ILE A 269 19.34 5.00 0.05
N ARG A 270 20.67 5.09 -0.16
CA ARG A 270 21.28 5.17 -1.50
C ARG A 270 20.98 3.93 -2.35
N HIS A 271 21.04 2.73 -1.76
CA HIS A 271 20.74 1.48 -2.48
C HIS A 271 19.27 1.39 -2.90
N LEU A 272 18.34 1.72 -1.99
CA LEU A 272 16.92 1.84 -2.26
C LEU A 272 16.63 2.83 -3.41
N ALA A 273 17.14 4.06 -3.31
CA ALA A 273 16.95 5.08 -4.34
C ALA A 273 17.51 4.65 -5.70
N ALA A 274 18.66 3.96 -5.73
CA ALA A 274 19.23 3.41 -6.97
C ALA A 274 18.34 2.32 -7.59
N GLN A 275 17.70 1.45 -6.78
CA GLN A 275 16.72 0.48 -7.31
C GLN A 275 15.46 1.19 -7.85
N MET A 276 15.01 2.25 -7.17
CA MET A 276 13.86 3.05 -7.61
C MET A 276 14.14 3.78 -8.93
N ASN A 277 15.24 4.52 -9.05
CA ASN A 277 15.62 5.22 -10.30
C ASN A 277 15.73 4.25 -11.47
N ARG A 278 16.36 3.09 -11.26
CA ARG A 278 16.47 2.04 -12.29
C ARG A 278 15.09 1.52 -12.73
N ALA A 279 14.15 1.36 -11.81
CA ALA A 279 12.77 0.99 -12.14
C ALA A 279 12.01 2.15 -12.84
N HIS A 280 12.22 3.41 -12.42
CA HIS A 280 11.64 4.60 -13.06
C HIS A 280 12.20 4.89 -14.47
N GLN A 281 13.35 4.31 -14.82
CA GLN A 281 13.92 4.32 -16.16
C GLN A 281 13.39 3.18 -17.06
N ASP A 282 12.83 2.11 -16.48
CA ASP A 282 12.31 0.96 -17.22
C ASP A 282 10.97 1.28 -17.92
N PRO A 283 10.88 1.25 -19.27
CA PRO A 283 9.67 1.59 -20.00
C PRO A 283 8.48 0.69 -19.68
N ALA A 284 8.70 -0.54 -19.18
CA ALA A 284 7.62 -1.44 -18.80
C ALA A 284 6.85 -0.95 -17.55
N THR A 285 7.32 0.11 -16.87
CA THR A 285 6.70 0.71 -15.69
C THR A 285 5.99 2.05 -15.96
N GLY A 286 6.00 2.52 -17.21
CA GLY A 286 5.31 3.73 -17.70
C GLY A 286 5.48 4.96 -16.80
N ASP A 287 4.35 5.50 -16.33
CA ASP A 287 4.30 6.72 -15.50
C ASP A 287 4.02 6.44 -14.01
N VAL A 288 4.02 5.16 -13.57
CA VAL A 288 3.56 4.78 -12.23
C VAL A 288 4.40 5.46 -11.14
N ILE A 289 3.73 6.20 -10.26
CA ILE A 289 4.28 6.92 -9.11
C ILE A 289 4.44 5.95 -7.95
N THR A 290 5.67 5.76 -7.49
CA THR A 290 6.00 4.89 -6.36
C THR A 290 5.86 5.66 -5.05
N LEU A 291 4.93 5.25 -4.19
CA LEU A 291 4.69 5.88 -2.90
C LEU A 291 5.51 5.17 -1.82
N LEU A 292 6.41 5.93 -1.20
CA LEU A 292 7.16 5.50 -0.02
C LEU A 292 6.24 5.62 1.21
N GLU A 293 5.93 4.51 1.86
CA GLU A 293 5.12 4.57 3.07
C GLU A 293 5.92 5.05 4.29
N THR A 294 5.28 5.85 5.15
CA THR A 294 5.76 6.09 6.52
C THR A 294 5.68 4.80 7.35
N MET A 295 6.74 4.43 8.07
CA MET A 295 6.82 3.14 8.77
C MET A 295 6.80 3.25 10.30
N ALA A 296 6.19 2.27 10.98
CA ALA A 296 6.08 2.20 12.45
C ALA A 296 7.40 2.24 13.25
N GLY A 297 8.57 2.13 12.61
CA GLY A 297 9.87 2.22 13.27
C GLY A 297 10.58 0.88 13.52
N GLY A 298 11.49 0.90 14.49
CA GLY A 298 12.49 -0.15 14.71
C GLY A 298 13.85 0.19 14.09
N LYS A 299 14.95 -0.23 14.74
CA LYS A 299 16.32 0.29 14.50
C LYS A 299 16.81 0.26 13.04
N ASN A 300 16.34 -0.69 12.25
CA ASN A 300 16.82 -0.92 10.88
C ASN A 300 15.82 -0.46 9.81
N THR A 301 14.56 -0.21 10.19
CA THR A 301 13.47 0.17 9.27
C THR A 301 13.77 1.54 8.64
N LEU A 302 13.49 1.70 7.35
CA LEU A 302 13.57 2.98 6.63
C LEU A 302 12.16 3.57 6.45
N GLY A 303 12.06 4.89 6.28
CA GLY A 303 10.76 5.59 6.21
C GLY A 303 10.09 5.79 7.58
N SER A 304 10.80 5.47 8.67
CA SER A 304 10.31 5.65 10.04
C SER A 304 10.48 7.07 10.57
N THR A 305 11.24 7.89 9.87
CA THR A 305 11.27 9.35 10.07
C THR A 305 10.99 10.04 8.74
N PHE A 306 10.41 11.24 8.81
CA PHE A 306 10.21 12.09 7.64
C PHE A 306 11.55 12.46 6.98
N GLU A 307 12.61 12.54 7.77
CA GLU A 307 13.99 12.73 7.33
C GLU A 307 14.49 11.57 6.44
N ASP A 308 14.07 10.31 6.68
CA ASP A 308 14.35 9.20 5.76
C ASP A 308 13.68 9.43 4.40
N LEU A 309 12.40 9.80 4.42
CA LEU A 309 11.59 9.99 3.21
C LEU A 309 12.17 11.12 2.36
N ARG A 310 12.52 12.24 2.98
CA ARG A 310 13.29 13.32 2.36
C ARG A 310 14.58 12.83 1.72
N ASP A 311 15.40 12.06 2.45
CA ASP A 311 16.72 11.63 1.96
C ASP A 311 16.63 10.59 0.84
N ILE A 312 15.57 9.78 0.79
CA ILE A 312 15.25 8.91 -0.36
C ILE A 312 14.79 9.77 -1.54
N ILE A 313 13.78 10.64 -1.35
CA ILE A 313 13.20 11.51 -2.38
C ILE A 313 14.26 12.44 -2.99
N ALA A 314 15.20 12.95 -2.20
CA ALA A 314 16.32 13.77 -2.64
C ALA A 314 17.18 13.07 -3.70
N LEU A 315 17.35 11.75 -3.59
CA LEU A 315 18.15 10.91 -4.50
C LEU A 315 17.36 10.39 -5.72
N ILE A 316 16.03 10.51 -5.74
CA ILE A 316 15.23 10.10 -6.90
C ILE A 316 15.48 11.05 -8.09
N GLU A 317 15.70 10.51 -9.29
CA GLU A 317 15.90 11.32 -10.50
C GLU A 317 14.59 11.94 -10.99
N LYS A 318 13.56 11.11 -11.17
CA LYS A 318 12.21 11.50 -11.61
C LYS A 318 11.33 11.87 -10.43
N LYS A 319 11.39 13.13 -9.97
CA LYS A 319 10.63 13.61 -8.80
C LYS A 319 9.11 13.42 -8.97
N GLU A 320 8.63 13.50 -10.20
CA GLU A 320 7.23 13.27 -10.60
C GLU A 320 6.77 11.81 -10.43
N ARG A 321 7.71 10.85 -10.37
CA ARG A 321 7.43 9.41 -10.18
C ARG A 321 7.64 8.91 -8.74
N VAL A 322 7.86 9.80 -7.78
CA VAL A 322 7.87 9.44 -6.34
C VAL A 322 6.83 10.24 -5.55
N GLY A 323 6.30 9.62 -4.51
CA GLY A 323 5.44 10.25 -3.52
C GLY A 323 5.54 9.53 -2.19
N VAL A 324 4.59 9.84 -1.30
CA VAL A 324 4.47 9.27 0.04
C VAL A 324 3.02 8.85 0.29
N CYS A 325 2.88 7.68 0.92
CA CYS A 325 1.65 7.32 1.64
C CYS A 325 1.90 7.55 3.13
N LEU A 326 1.01 8.30 3.79
CA LEU A 326 1.07 8.55 5.23
C LEU A 326 0.13 7.58 5.95
N ASP A 327 0.69 6.65 6.72
CA ASP A 327 -0.07 5.77 7.60
C ASP A 327 -0.14 6.37 9.02
N THR A 328 -1.35 6.57 9.54
CA THR A 328 -1.58 7.20 10.84
C THR A 328 -1.10 6.35 12.02
N CYS A 329 -1.23 5.02 11.96
CA CYS A 329 -0.73 4.11 12.99
C CYS A 329 0.80 4.07 13.00
N HIS A 330 1.44 4.10 11.82
CA HIS A 330 2.87 4.07 11.64
C HIS A 330 3.55 5.34 12.13
N ILE A 331 3.08 6.53 11.76
CA ILE A 331 3.68 7.78 12.29
C ILE A 331 3.49 7.86 13.81
N PHE A 332 2.35 7.41 14.34
CA PHE A 332 2.09 7.35 15.77
C PHE A 332 3.01 6.36 16.50
N ALA A 333 3.18 5.14 15.98
CA ALA A 333 4.10 4.15 16.49
C ALA A 333 5.57 4.58 16.41
N ALA A 334 5.92 5.43 15.43
CA ALA A 334 7.23 6.07 15.31
C ALA A 334 7.44 7.29 16.24
N GLY A 335 6.37 7.83 16.84
CA GLY A 335 6.41 8.90 17.85
C GLY A 335 5.94 10.27 17.37
N TYR A 336 5.31 10.38 16.21
CA TYR A 336 4.63 11.59 15.75
C TYR A 336 3.19 11.58 16.27
N ASP A 337 2.88 12.45 17.22
CA ASP A 337 1.52 12.55 17.80
C ASP A 337 0.59 13.35 16.88
N VAL A 338 -0.65 12.87 16.73
CA VAL A 338 -1.70 13.44 15.86
C VAL A 338 -3.09 13.44 16.53
N ARG A 339 -3.15 13.17 17.84
CA ARG A 339 -4.40 12.96 18.59
C ARG A 339 -5.17 14.25 18.83
N THR A 340 -4.49 15.30 19.29
CA THR A 340 -5.06 16.64 19.48
C THR A 340 -4.86 17.51 18.24
N PRO A 341 -5.69 18.54 18.01
CA PRO A 341 -5.51 19.46 16.88
C PRO A 341 -4.11 20.08 16.82
N ASP A 342 -3.54 20.49 17.96
CA ASP A 342 -2.19 21.06 18.04
C ASP A 342 -1.10 20.05 17.68
N ALA A 343 -1.20 18.82 18.19
CA ALA A 343 -0.26 17.74 17.87
C ALA A 343 -0.33 17.40 16.38
N TYR A 344 -1.56 17.25 15.86
CA TYR A 344 -1.84 17.02 14.45
C TYR A 344 -1.21 18.10 13.55
N GLN A 345 -1.48 19.38 13.82
CA GLN A 345 -0.92 20.47 13.02
C GLN A 345 0.60 20.59 13.17
N SER A 346 1.17 20.30 14.34
CA SER A 346 2.62 20.25 14.54
C SER A 346 3.28 19.14 13.71
N THR A 347 2.72 17.93 13.74
CA THR A 347 3.17 16.79 12.94
C THR A 347 3.03 17.03 11.44
N MET A 348 1.86 17.50 10.97
CA MET A 348 1.64 17.77 9.55
C MET A 348 2.45 18.97 9.04
N LYS A 349 2.71 19.98 9.87
CA LYS A 349 3.67 21.05 9.55
C LYS A 349 5.10 20.52 9.46
N ARG A 350 5.50 19.60 10.34
CA ARG A 350 6.82 18.95 10.27
C ARG A 350 6.94 18.07 9.01
N PHE A 351 5.86 17.42 8.58
CA PHE A 351 5.81 16.70 7.31
C PHE A 351 6.03 17.67 6.12
N ASP A 352 5.25 18.74 6.00
CA ASP A 352 5.38 19.73 4.92
C ASP A 352 6.78 20.38 4.91
N THR A 353 7.35 20.66 6.09
CA THR A 353 8.68 21.27 6.24
C THR A 353 9.85 20.34 5.85
N ILE A 354 9.70 19.02 6.00
CA ILE A 354 10.80 18.05 5.81
C ILE A 354 10.68 17.29 4.48
N VAL A 355 9.47 16.93 4.10
CA VAL A 355 9.17 16.11 2.91
C VAL A 355 8.62 16.95 1.76
N GLY A 356 7.77 17.95 2.08
CA GLY A 356 6.95 18.70 1.12
C GLY A 356 5.59 18.04 0.89
N LYS A 357 4.50 18.78 1.12
CA LYS A 357 3.12 18.28 0.91
C LYS A 357 2.83 17.84 -0.52
N GLU A 358 3.57 18.34 -1.50
CA GLU A 358 3.43 17.94 -2.90
C GLU A 358 3.73 16.46 -3.14
N TYR A 359 4.49 15.81 -2.25
CA TYR A 359 4.74 14.37 -2.29
C TYR A 359 3.66 13.54 -1.59
N LEU A 360 2.75 14.11 -0.79
CA LEU A 360 1.63 13.37 -0.21
C LEU A 360 0.65 12.97 -1.33
N LYS A 361 0.50 11.67 -1.60
CA LYS A 361 -0.39 11.15 -2.66
C LYS A 361 -1.50 10.24 -2.15
N ALA A 362 -1.36 9.67 -0.95
CA ALA A 362 -2.32 8.78 -0.33
C ALA A 362 -2.15 8.80 1.20
N ALA A 363 -3.11 8.23 1.91
CA ALA A 363 -2.99 7.90 3.32
C ALA A 363 -3.56 6.52 3.63
N HIS A 364 -2.94 5.81 4.56
CA HIS A 364 -3.57 4.71 5.26
C HIS A 364 -4.09 5.23 6.61
N ILE A 365 -5.37 5.00 6.89
CA ILE A 365 -6.07 5.64 8.00
C ILE A 365 -6.38 4.60 9.08
N ASN A 366 -5.34 4.17 9.76
CA ASN A 366 -5.36 3.12 10.76
C ASN A 366 -5.22 3.69 12.19
N ASP A 367 -6.07 3.23 13.11
CA ASP A 367 -5.85 3.46 14.54
C ASP A 367 -4.75 2.50 15.04
N SER A 368 -4.16 2.73 16.21
CA SER A 368 -3.07 1.91 16.76
C SER A 368 -3.47 1.20 18.04
N LYS A 369 -3.32 -0.14 18.08
CA LYS A 369 -3.47 -0.90 19.33
C LYS A 369 -2.36 -0.61 20.33
N ALA A 370 -1.26 0.02 19.91
CA ALA A 370 -0.08 0.27 20.73
C ALA A 370 0.10 1.76 21.04
N PRO A 371 0.74 2.12 22.17
CA PRO A 371 0.93 3.53 22.54
C PRO A 371 1.91 4.27 21.61
N LEU A 372 1.88 5.61 21.70
CA LEU A 372 2.76 6.54 20.99
C LEU A 372 4.24 6.15 21.12
N GLY A 373 4.99 6.14 20.02
CA GLY A 373 6.42 5.84 20.02
C GLY A 373 6.79 4.38 20.36
N SER A 374 5.79 3.48 20.45
CA SER A 374 6.02 2.08 20.84
C SER A 374 6.84 1.26 19.84
N ALA A 375 7.07 1.75 18.62
CA ALA A 375 7.66 1.01 17.51
C ALA A 375 6.91 -0.32 17.21
N ARG A 376 5.59 -0.24 17.10
CA ARG A 376 4.67 -1.36 16.82
C ARG A 376 3.65 -1.00 15.74
N ASP A 377 3.85 -1.57 14.56
CA ASP A 377 2.77 -1.84 13.61
C ASP A 377 1.81 -2.85 14.28
N LEU A 378 0.61 -2.37 14.66
CA LEU A 378 -0.52 -3.14 15.20
C LEU A 378 -1.84 -2.34 15.02
N HIS A 379 -2.47 -2.43 13.84
CA HIS A 379 -3.67 -1.64 13.53
C HIS A 379 -4.87 -1.96 14.44
N ALA A 380 -5.59 -0.92 14.88
CA ALA A 380 -6.87 -0.95 15.58
C ALA A 380 -7.99 -0.40 14.68
N ASN A 381 -9.25 -0.56 15.10
CA ASN A 381 -10.40 0.04 14.42
C ASN A 381 -10.56 1.52 14.79
N ILE A 382 -11.19 2.32 13.92
CA ILE A 382 -11.30 3.77 14.07
C ILE A 382 -11.89 4.17 15.42
N GLY A 383 -11.12 4.93 16.22
CA GLY A 383 -11.52 5.42 17.54
C GLY A 383 -11.35 4.41 18.69
N THR A 384 -10.90 3.18 18.41
CA THR A 384 -10.75 2.11 19.42
C THR A 384 -9.33 1.98 19.95
N GLY A 385 -8.33 2.50 19.23
CA GLY A 385 -6.93 2.42 19.62
C GLY A 385 -6.46 3.66 20.39
N PHE A 386 -5.15 3.81 20.48
CA PHE A 386 -4.47 4.90 21.18
C PHE A 386 -4.50 6.23 20.41
N LEU A 387 -4.91 6.25 19.14
CA LEU A 387 -5.15 7.49 18.41
C LEU A 387 -6.50 8.13 18.78
N GLY A 388 -7.53 7.31 18.99
CA GLY A 388 -8.87 7.79 19.37
C GLY A 388 -9.59 8.52 18.22
N LEU A 389 -10.85 8.90 18.46
CA LEU A 389 -11.72 9.40 17.40
C LEU A 389 -11.26 10.77 16.88
N ARG A 390 -10.79 11.64 17.78
CA ARG A 390 -10.30 13.00 17.49
C ARG A 390 -9.15 13.04 16.48
N ALA A 391 -8.27 12.04 16.45
CA ALA A 391 -7.20 11.94 15.45
C ALA A 391 -7.76 11.85 14.01
N PHE A 392 -8.86 11.12 13.83
CA PHE A 392 -9.50 10.95 12.53
C PHE A 392 -10.39 12.14 12.17
N TRP A 393 -11.02 12.79 13.16
CA TRP A 393 -11.69 14.06 12.97
C TRP A 393 -10.73 15.14 12.43
N ASN A 394 -9.52 15.24 12.99
CA ASN A 394 -8.48 16.15 12.49
C ASN A 394 -8.15 15.87 11.00
N LEU A 395 -8.08 14.59 10.62
CA LEU A 395 -7.71 14.17 9.26
C LEU A 395 -8.81 14.39 8.23
N VAL A 396 -10.07 14.03 8.50
CA VAL A 396 -11.15 14.14 7.51
C VAL A 396 -11.59 15.59 7.26
N ASN A 397 -11.22 16.51 8.15
CA ASN A 397 -11.44 17.94 8.01
C ASN A 397 -10.20 18.69 7.47
N ASP A 398 -9.10 18.00 7.15
CA ASP A 398 -7.89 18.59 6.58
C ASP A 398 -7.91 18.57 5.04
N GLY A 399 -7.96 19.76 4.44
CA GLY A 399 -7.95 19.96 2.99
C GLY A 399 -6.72 19.39 2.26
N ARG A 400 -5.62 19.07 2.96
CA ARG A 400 -4.44 18.38 2.38
C ARG A 400 -4.77 16.99 1.85
N PHE A 401 -5.86 16.37 2.31
CA PHE A 401 -6.28 15.02 1.92
C PHE A 401 -7.42 15.01 0.88
N HIS A 402 -7.89 16.18 0.43
CA HIS A 402 -8.90 16.28 -0.62
C HIS A 402 -8.39 15.71 -1.96
N GLY A 403 -9.16 14.79 -2.54
CA GLY A 403 -8.81 14.11 -3.79
C GLY A 403 -7.75 13.01 -3.68
N LEU A 404 -7.27 12.68 -2.47
CA LEU A 404 -6.30 11.60 -2.25
C LEU A 404 -7.00 10.31 -1.76
N PRO A 405 -6.54 9.11 -2.15
CA PRO A 405 -6.91 7.84 -1.51
C PRO A 405 -6.70 7.85 0.00
N LEU A 406 -7.75 7.56 0.76
CA LEU A 406 -7.70 7.32 2.21
C LEU A 406 -8.18 5.90 2.49
N VAL A 407 -7.26 5.01 2.87
CA VAL A 407 -7.48 3.56 2.88
C VAL A 407 -7.43 2.99 4.30
N LEU A 408 -8.49 2.30 4.70
CA LEU A 408 -8.52 1.46 5.89
C LEU A 408 -7.74 0.16 5.65
N GLU A 409 -6.78 -0.13 6.51
CA GLU A 409 -6.17 -1.45 6.68
C GLU A 409 -6.44 -1.98 8.10
N THR A 410 -7.55 -1.53 8.67
CA THR A 410 -8.07 -1.87 10.00
C THR A 410 -8.46 -3.35 10.06
N PRO A 411 -8.37 -3.99 11.24
CA PRO A 411 -8.63 -5.42 11.37
C PRO A 411 -10.12 -5.74 11.20
N ILE A 412 -10.41 -6.80 10.43
CA ILE A 412 -11.78 -7.31 10.21
C ILE A 412 -12.01 -8.76 10.69
N ASP A 413 -10.98 -9.40 11.26
CA ASP A 413 -11.05 -10.76 11.81
C ASP A 413 -11.86 -10.78 13.13
N VAL A 414 -13.14 -11.17 13.07
CA VAL A 414 -13.98 -11.33 14.27
C VAL A 414 -14.01 -12.80 14.74
N PRO A 415 -14.08 -13.07 16.06
CA PRO A 415 -14.30 -14.43 16.56
C PRO A 415 -15.67 -14.97 16.12
N VAL A 416 -15.71 -16.22 15.63
CA VAL A 416 -16.98 -16.91 15.40
C VAL A 416 -17.76 -17.05 16.72
N LYS A 417 -18.97 -16.47 16.77
CA LYS A 417 -19.93 -16.67 17.87
C LYS A 417 -20.28 -18.15 17.98
N ALA A 418 -20.29 -18.67 19.21
CA ALA A 418 -20.48 -20.11 19.47
C ALA A 418 -21.80 -20.66 18.92
N GLU A 419 -22.84 -19.83 18.88
CA GLU A 419 -24.20 -20.14 18.38
C GLU A 419 -24.23 -20.59 16.91
N LEU A 420 -23.23 -20.19 16.10
CA LEU A 420 -23.10 -20.60 14.70
C LEU A 420 -22.37 -21.93 14.50
N VAL A 421 -21.91 -22.58 15.58
CA VAL A 421 -21.27 -23.91 15.55
C VAL A 421 -22.30 -24.98 15.93
N GLY A 422 -23.36 -25.08 15.14
CA GLY A 422 -24.45 -26.04 15.38
C GLY A 422 -24.05 -27.49 15.13
N GLY A 423 -24.43 -28.38 16.06
CA GLY A 423 -24.45 -29.83 15.86
C GLY A 423 -23.43 -30.62 16.68
N GLY A 424 -23.88 -31.23 17.78
CA GLY A 424 -23.13 -32.24 18.53
C GLY A 424 -23.35 -32.19 20.04
N GLU A 425 -24.37 -32.89 20.54
CA GLU A 425 -24.44 -33.24 21.96
C GLU A 425 -23.26 -34.17 22.30
N ALA A 426 -22.43 -33.78 23.27
CA ALA A 426 -21.22 -34.49 23.64
C ALA A 426 -21.46 -35.32 24.92
N GLU A 427 -22.01 -36.52 24.76
CA GLU A 427 -22.08 -37.49 25.86
C GLU A 427 -20.70 -37.87 26.40
N SER A 428 -20.64 -38.04 27.73
CA SER A 428 -19.56 -38.67 28.49
C SER A 428 -18.19 -37.94 28.54
N GLY A 429 -17.60 -37.89 29.74
CA GLY A 429 -16.41 -37.09 30.01
C GLY A 429 -15.11 -37.67 29.43
N LYS A 430 -14.33 -36.83 28.75
CA LYS A 430 -12.89 -37.00 28.52
C LYS A 430 -12.13 -35.69 28.77
N LYS A 431 -10.86 -35.81 29.16
CA LYS A 431 -10.04 -34.70 29.70
C LYS A 431 -9.94 -33.53 28.71
N LYS A 432 -10.04 -32.29 29.23
CA LYS A 432 -9.87 -31.05 28.44
C LYS A 432 -8.47 -31.02 27.81
N GLY A 433 -8.40 -31.27 26.50
CA GLY A 433 -7.21 -30.98 25.68
C GLY A 433 -7.03 -29.46 25.49
N PRO A 434 -5.93 -29.02 24.83
CA PRO A 434 -5.69 -27.60 24.57
C PRO A 434 -6.85 -27.01 23.76
N VAL A 435 -7.37 -25.87 24.22
CA VAL A 435 -8.46 -25.14 23.56
C VAL A 435 -7.99 -24.73 22.16
N LYS A 436 -8.60 -25.32 21.13
CA LYS A 436 -8.41 -24.87 19.74
C LYS A 436 -8.83 -23.40 19.69
N LYS A 437 -7.95 -22.51 19.19
CA LYS A 437 -8.31 -21.11 18.94
C LYS A 437 -9.62 -21.07 18.15
N ALA A 438 -10.57 -20.26 18.60
CA ALA A 438 -11.77 -19.97 17.83
C ALA A 438 -11.34 -19.51 16.43
N LYS A 439 -11.96 -20.07 15.39
CA LYS A 439 -11.67 -19.66 14.01
C LYS A 439 -12.20 -18.24 13.85
N ALA A 440 -11.35 -17.32 13.38
CA ALA A 440 -11.80 -15.99 12.99
C ALA A 440 -12.48 -16.02 11.62
N VAL A 441 -13.33 -15.04 11.36
CA VAL A 441 -13.96 -14.78 10.06
C VAL A 441 -13.92 -13.29 9.75
N GLU A 442 -13.81 -12.93 8.47
CA GLU A 442 -13.79 -11.54 8.00
C GLU A 442 -15.20 -10.91 8.05
N ASP A 443 -15.43 -9.92 8.93
CA ASP A 443 -16.61 -9.04 8.85
C ASP A 443 -16.29 -7.79 8.01
N LYS A 444 -16.57 -7.84 6.71
CA LYS A 444 -16.47 -6.68 5.80
C LYS A 444 -17.39 -5.52 6.20
N GLY A 445 -18.39 -5.76 7.04
CA GLY A 445 -19.22 -4.72 7.63
C GLY A 445 -18.44 -3.79 8.56
N ILE A 446 -17.28 -4.20 9.09
CA ILE A 446 -16.39 -3.31 9.86
C ILE A 446 -15.96 -2.12 9.00
N TRP A 447 -15.33 -2.38 7.84
CA TRP A 447 -14.93 -1.31 6.92
C TRP A 447 -16.12 -0.48 6.43
N ALA A 448 -17.27 -1.12 6.14
CA ALA A 448 -18.46 -0.38 5.74
C ALA A 448 -18.96 0.60 6.83
N ARG A 449 -18.85 0.23 8.12
CA ARG A 449 -19.17 1.11 9.25
C ARG A 449 -18.10 2.18 9.47
N GLU A 450 -16.82 1.84 9.37
CA GLU A 450 -15.71 2.79 9.53
C GLU A 450 -15.69 3.85 8.44
N ILE A 451 -15.95 3.49 7.17
CA ILE A 451 -16.10 4.45 6.06
C ILE A 451 -17.20 5.47 6.39
N LYS A 452 -18.33 5.03 6.95
CA LYS A 452 -19.45 5.94 7.30
C LYS A 452 -19.23 6.74 8.57
N LEU A 453 -18.50 6.21 9.55
CA LEU A 453 -18.01 7.00 10.69
C LEU A 453 -17.12 8.15 10.20
N LEU A 454 -16.14 7.87 9.34
CA LEU A 454 -15.22 8.87 8.78
C LEU A 454 -15.93 9.92 7.90
N GLU A 455 -16.97 9.52 7.17
CA GLU A 455 -17.83 10.47 6.46
C GLU A 455 -18.67 11.34 7.42
N GLN A 456 -19.18 10.78 8.53
CA GLN A 456 -19.96 11.50 9.55
C GLN A 456 -19.12 12.50 10.36
N LEU A 457 -17.83 12.27 10.54
CA LEU A 457 -16.91 13.20 11.22
C LEU A 457 -16.63 14.50 10.44
N ARG A 458 -17.04 14.59 9.17
CA ARG A 458 -16.83 15.79 8.32
C ARG A 458 -17.75 16.93 8.76
N GLY A 459 -17.17 18.03 9.23
CA GLY A 459 -17.92 19.21 9.68
C GLY A 459 -18.70 19.02 10.99
N MET A 460 -18.55 17.87 11.65
CA MET A 460 -19.10 17.64 13.00
C MET A 460 -18.38 18.53 14.02
N ASP A 461 -19.10 19.06 14.99
CA ASP A 461 -18.51 19.76 16.13
C ASP A 461 -17.87 18.75 17.09
N VAL A 462 -16.57 18.91 17.33
CA VAL A 462 -15.72 18.02 18.13
C VAL A 462 -15.93 18.17 19.64
N GLU A 463 -16.57 19.28 20.08
CA GLU A 463 -17.00 19.50 21.45
C GLU A 463 -18.52 19.26 21.63
N SER A 464 -19.18 18.66 20.62
CA SER A 464 -20.59 18.29 20.71
C SER A 464 -20.79 16.98 21.46
N ARG A 465 -21.90 16.88 22.20
CA ARG A 465 -22.30 15.67 22.92
C ARG A 465 -22.39 14.41 22.05
N GLU A 466 -22.76 14.55 20.76
CA GLU A 466 -22.77 13.41 19.83
C GLU A 466 -21.34 12.88 19.60
N PHE A 467 -20.37 13.78 19.40
CA PHE A 467 -18.97 13.41 19.27
C PHE A 467 -18.42 12.81 20.58
N GLU A 468 -18.72 13.41 21.73
CA GLU A 468 -18.31 12.89 23.05
C GLU A 468 -18.84 11.47 23.33
N GLU A 469 -20.12 11.21 23.02
CA GLU A 469 -20.73 9.88 23.19
C GLU A 469 -20.13 8.84 22.23
N MET A 470 -19.80 9.23 21.00
CA MET A 470 -19.09 8.35 20.05
C MET A 470 -17.64 8.08 20.48
N GLU A 471 -16.89 9.11 20.85
CA GLU A 471 -15.49 9.00 21.30
C GLU A 471 -15.40 8.13 22.57
N THR A 472 -16.28 8.36 23.55
CA THR A 472 -16.35 7.57 24.78
C THR A 472 -16.68 6.10 24.50
N ARG A 473 -17.67 5.83 23.63
CA ARG A 473 -18.08 4.46 23.29
C ARG A 473 -16.96 3.68 22.57
N LEU A 474 -16.35 4.26 21.54
CA LEU A 474 -15.29 3.61 20.78
C LEU A 474 -14.02 3.41 21.63
N ALA A 475 -13.69 4.39 22.48
CA ALA A 475 -12.62 4.27 23.45
C ALA A 475 -12.88 3.15 24.47
N ALA A 476 -14.13 2.91 24.89
CA ALA A 476 -14.49 1.80 25.75
C ALA A 476 -14.41 0.44 25.02
N GLU A 477 -14.91 0.34 23.79
CA GLU A 477 -14.88 -0.88 22.97
C GLU A 477 -13.46 -1.44 22.78
N GLY A 478 -12.46 -0.57 22.60
CA GLY A 478 -11.06 -0.97 22.42
C GLY A 478 -10.23 -1.09 23.70
N ALA A 479 -10.75 -0.71 24.88
CA ALA A 479 -9.95 -0.55 26.11
C ALA A 479 -9.15 -1.81 26.49
N ALA A 480 -9.83 -2.96 26.56
CA ALA A 480 -9.19 -4.23 26.93
C ALA A 480 -8.10 -4.70 25.95
N GLU A 481 -8.12 -4.25 24.69
CA GLU A 481 -7.06 -4.53 23.73
C GLU A 481 -5.86 -3.57 23.90
N ARG A 482 -6.14 -2.29 24.17
CA ARG A 482 -5.10 -1.30 24.48
C ARG A 482 -4.31 -1.69 25.72
N ASP A 483 -4.99 -1.98 26.83
CA ASP A 483 -4.38 -2.43 28.09
C ASP A 483 -3.47 -3.65 27.86
N ARG A 484 -3.99 -4.64 27.10
CA ARG A 484 -3.30 -5.88 26.76
C ARG A 484 -2.04 -5.65 25.92
N VAL A 485 -2.02 -4.64 25.05
CA VAL A 485 -0.88 -4.35 24.16
C VAL A 485 0.12 -3.40 24.81
N GLU A 486 -0.33 -2.40 25.56
CA GLU A 486 0.55 -1.56 26.39
C GLU A 486 1.33 -2.39 27.41
N ASP A 487 0.67 -3.35 28.07
CA ASP A 487 1.36 -4.22 29.02
C ASP A 487 2.38 -5.16 28.33
N GLN A 488 2.17 -5.52 27.05
CA GLN A 488 3.19 -6.21 26.23
C GLN A 488 4.35 -5.29 25.82
N VAL A 489 4.11 -4.00 25.60
CA VAL A 489 5.14 -2.99 25.32
C VAL A 489 5.99 -2.76 26.58
N ARG A 490 5.35 -2.48 27.73
CA ARG A 490 6.02 -2.35 29.04
C ARG A 490 6.93 -3.55 29.35
N ARG A 491 6.41 -4.78 29.24
CA ARG A 491 7.18 -6.02 29.48
C ARG A 491 8.32 -6.24 28.46
N ARG A 492 8.21 -5.73 27.23
CA ARG A 492 9.32 -5.72 26.24
C ARG A 492 10.41 -4.76 26.69
N ASP A 493 10.04 -3.57 27.13
CA ASP A 493 10.97 -2.47 27.38
C ASP A 493 11.69 -2.65 28.72
N ASP A 494 11.01 -3.18 29.74
CA ASP A 494 11.64 -3.76 30.94
C ASP A 494 12.74 -4.77 30.59
N LYS A 495 12.46 -5.66 29.64
CA LYS A 495 13.38 -6.72 29.21
C LYS A 495 14.52 -6.18 28.36
N ALA A 496 14.32 -5.06 27.66
CA ALA A 496 15.38 -4.34 26.95
C ALA A 496 16.31 -3.60 27.94
N ALA A 497 15.74 -2.88 28.91
CA ALA A 497 16.48 -2.17 29.96
C ALA A 497 17.28 -3.13 30.86
N LYS A 498 16.70 -4.26 31.26
CA LYS A 498 17.41 -5.31 32.01
C LYS A 498 18.58 -5.92 31.22
N LYS A 499 18.47 -6.01 29.89
CA LYS A 499 19.58 -6.45 29.02
C LYS A 499 20.71 -5.43 28.95
N SER A 500 20.43 -4.15 28.74
CA SER A 500 21.47 -3.10 28.68
C SER A 500 22.16 -2.87 30.03
N ALA A 501 21.42 -2.97 31.14
CA ALA A 501 22.00 -2.94 32.48
C ALA A 501 22.91 -4.16 32.74
N GLY A 502 22.50 -5.35 32.30
CA GLY A 502 23.29 -6.58 32.44
C GLY A 502 24.64 -6.53 31.71
N THR A 503 24.66 -6.01 30.47
CA THR A 503 25.91 -5.87 29.69
C THR A 503 26.88 -4.85 30.29
N GLY A 504 26.39 -3.84 31.03
CA GLY A 504 27.25 -2.91 31.77
C GLY A 504 28.05 -3.58 32.90
N ARG A 505 27.44 -4.52 33.63
CA ARG A 505 28.08 -5.21 34.76
C ARG A 505 29.20 -6.16 34.32
N GLY A 506 29.02 -6.86 33.19
CA GLY A 506 30.06 -7.73 32.63
C GLY A 506 31.32 -6.97 32.21
N ARG A 507 31.18 -5.74 31.69
CA ARG A 507 32.32 -4.94 31.21
C ARG A 507 33.16 -4.33 32.34
N LYS A 508 32.60 -4.16 33.54
CA LYS A 508 33.38 -3.71 34.71
C LYS A 508 34.28 -4.81 35.27
N LYS A 509 33.77 -6.05 35.33
CA LYS A 509 34.49 -7.20 35.89
C LYS A 509 35.67 -7.71 35.04
N ALA A 510 35.84 -7.20 33.81
CA ALA A 510 37.00 -7.44 32.96
C ALA A 510 38.11 -6.40 33.13
N ALA A 511 37.80 -5.22 33.69
CA ALA A 511 38.79 -4.17 33.98
C ALA A 511 39.42 -4.30 35.38
N GLU A 512 38.77 -5.05 36.27
CA GLU A 512 39.23 -5.35 37.64
C GLU A 512 40.15 -6.59 37.68
N THR A 513 40.48 -7.19 36.53
CA THR A 513 41.31 -8.42 36.39
C THR A 513 42.62 -8.21 35.63
N GLU A 514 42.96 -6.99 35.21
CA GLU A 514 44.22 -6.66 34.50
C GLU A 514 45.16 -5.78 35.34
N THR A 515 44.99 -5.76 36.67
CA THR A 515 45.77 -4.92 37.61
C THR A 515 46.41 -5.69 38.77
N GLU A 516 46.40 -7.02 38.77
CA GLU A 516 47.07 -7.88 39.77
C GLU A 516 47.95 -8.94 39.08
N SER A 517 48.98 -8.49 38.33
CA SER A 517 50.03 -9.38 37.79
C SER A 517 51.35 -8.63 37.48
N SER A 518 51.90 -7.96 38.48
CA SER A 518 53.26 -7.38 38.48
C SER A 518 53.70 -7.17 39.93
N LEU A 519 54.96 -7.47 40.26
CA LEU A 519 55.44 -7.83 41.61
C LEU A 519 54.94 -9.25 42.00
N ASP A 520 55.77 -10.22 42.36
CA ASP A 520 57.25 -10.37 42.29
C ASP A 520 57.54 -11.75 41.60
N GLU A 521 58.67 -12.46 41.60
CA GLU A 521 59.95 -12.48 42.33
C GLU A 521 61.11 -12.86 41.35
N ASP A 522 62.37 -12.86 41.82
CA ASP A 522 63.60 -13.19 41.05
C ASP A 522 64.15 -14.62 41.34
N GLU A 523 65.18 -15.02 40.55
CA GLU A 523 66.27 -15.97 40.88
C GLU A 523 66.11 -17.51 40.67
N LEU A 524 67.25 -18.14 40.31
CA LEU A 524 67.56 -19.60 40.16
C LEU A 524 66.86 -20.34 38.97
N ASP A 525 67.55 -20.99 38.03
CA ASP A 525 68.96 -21.46 37.90
C ASP A 525 69.41 -21.39 36.41
#